data_AF-A0A968UC99-F1
#
_entry.id   AF-A0A968UC99-F1
#
_cell.length_a   1.000
_cell.length_b   1.000
_cell.length_c   1.000
_cell.angle_alpha   90.00
_cell.angle_beta   90.00
_cell.angle_gamma   90.00
#
_symmetry.space_group_name_H-M   'P 1'
#
loop_
_entity.id
_entity.type
_entity.pdbx_description
1 polymer ?
#
loop_
_entity_poly.entity_id
_entity_poly.type
_entity_poly.pdbx_seq_one_letter_code
_entity_poly.pdbx_strand_id
1 'polypeptide(L)'
;MQEQCRLIAILGMGGMGKTSLAVKFARTTADQFEYVIWRSLRNAPPLEEVLTEILQFLSNRQDLDLLKTLEAKVTHLLHELGQRRCLLLLDNVESILQSGVHAGGYASGYETMDNFISTIGTNCSITSCP
;
A
#
# COMPACT_ATOMS: atom_id res chain seq x y z
N MET A 1 -20.38 9.14 3.01
CA MET A 1 -19.89 7.79 2.67
C MET A 1 -18.77 7.51 3.65
N GLN A 2 -18.99 6.60 4.61
CA GLN A 2 -18.18 6.48 5.82
C GLN A 2 -16.83 5.80 5.55
N GLU A 3 -15.78 6.34 6.18
CA GLU A 3 -14.39 5.89 6.12
C GLU A 3 -14.23 4.42 6.52
N GLN A 4 -13.87 3.57 5.54
CA GLN A 4 -13.61 2.14 5.76
C GLN A 4 -12.14 1.76 5.61
N CYS A 5 -11.30 2.61 5.01
CA CYS A 5 -9.86 2.39 5.03
C CYS A 5 -9.31 2.87 6.38
N ARG A 6 -8.52 2.03 7.04
CA ARG A 6 -7.76 2.40 8.24
C ARG A 6 -6.29 2.13 7.95
N LEU A 7 -5.48 3.19 7.92
CA LEU A 7 -4.05 3.13 7.68
C LEU A 7 -3.33 3.04 9.04
N ILE A 8 -2.53 2.00 9.21
CA ILE A 8 -1.71 1.80 10.39
C ILE A 8 -0.25 1.69 9.92
N ALA A 9 0.62 2.52 10.48
CA ALA A 9 2.05 2.46 10.23
C ALA A 9 2.76 1.82 11.43
N ILE A 10 3.57 0.79 11.18
CA ILE A 10 4.41 0.13 12.19
C ILE A 10 5.86 0.59 11.97
N LEU A 11 6.34 1.50 12.82
CA LEU A 11 7.66 2.11 12.73
C LEU A 11 8.58 1.59 13.84
N GLY A 12 9.90 1.61 13.61
CA GLY A 12 10.89 1.21 14.60
C GLY A 12 12.20 0.72 13.99
N MET A 13 13.22 0.55 14.82
CA MET A 13 14.56 0.14 14.39
C MET A 13 14.59 -1.25 13.72
N GLY A 14 15.66 -1.52 12.97
CA GLY A 14 15.91 -2.83 12.37
C GLY A 14 15.93 -3.95 13.41
N GLY A 15 15.43 -5.13 13.07
CA GLY A 15 15.44 -6.30 13.98
C GLY A 15 14.37 -6.31 15.08
N MET A 16 13.56 -5.26 15.24
CA MET A 16 12.53 -5.15 16.29
C MET A 16 11.28 -6.04 16.08
N GLY A 17 11.28 -6.91 15.07
CA GLY A 17 10.15 -7.82 14.81
C GLY A 17 8.90 -7.18 14.21
N LYS A 18 9.00 -5.98 13.62
CA LYS A 18 7.86 -5.27 12.99
C LYS A 18 7.13 -6.13 11.96
N THR A 19 7.88 -6.72 11.02
CA THR A 19 7.35 -7.64 10.01
C THR A 19 6.72 -8.87 10.67
N SER A 20 7.36 -9.44 11.69
CA SER A 20 6.81 -10.58 12.43
C SER A 20 5.49 -10.26 13.13
N LEU A 21 5.37 -9.06 13.72
CA LEU A 21 4.15 -8.57 14.35
C LEU A 21 3.03 -8.39 13.31
N ALA A 22 3.32 -7.71 12.20
CA ALA A 22 2.36 -7.47 11.12
C ALA A 22 1.84 -8.80 10.53
N VAL A 23 2.74 -9.74 10.25
CA VAL A 23 2.38 -11.07 9.73
C VAL A 23 1.56 -11.86 10.76
N LYS A 24 1.94 -11.82 12.05
CA LYS A 24 1.18 -12.50 13.10
C LYS A 24 -0.23 -11.93 13.21
N PHE A 25 -0.36 -10.60 13.21
CA PHE A 25 -1.66 -9.92 13.21
C PHE A 25 -2.50 -10.36 12.02
N ALA A 26 -1.97 -10.26 10.80
CA ALA A 26 -2.67 -10.66 9.58
C ALA A 26 -3.16 -12.11 9.62
N ARG A 27 -2.35 -13.03 10.16
CA ARG A 27 -2.75 -14.44 10.36
C ARG A 27 -3.88 -14.59 11.37
N THR A 28 -3.84 -13.87 12.49
CA THR A 28 -4.85 -13.98 13.55
C THR A 28 -6.17 -13.30 13.23
N THR A 29 -6.20 -12.41 12.25
CA THR A 29 -7.40 -11.67 11.85
C THR A 29 -7.84 -11.95 10.41
N ALA A 30 -7.21 -12.92 9.74
CA ALA A 30 -7.43 -13.19 8.31
C ALA A 30 -8.90 -13.48 7.97
N ASP A 31 -9.60 -14.15 8.89
CA ASP A 31 -11.03 -14.49 8.81
C ASP A 31 -11.96 -13.26 8.81
N GLN A 32 -11.47 -12.09 9.21
CA GLN A 32 -12.23 -10.84 9.25
C GLN A 32 -12.14 -10.03 7.95
N PHE A 33 -11.34 -10.49 6.99
CA PHE A 33 -11.09 -9.81 5.71
C PHE A 33 -11.42 -10.76 4.56
N GLU A 34 -11.97 -10.19 3.48
CA GLU A 34 -12.20 -10.92 2.25
C GLU A 34 -10.89 -11.16 1.49
N TYR A 35 -9.98 -10.17 1.55
CA TYR A 35 -8.66 -10.24 0.94
C TYR A 35 -7.58 -9.83 1.93
N VAL A 36 -6.52 -10.64 2.01
CA VAL A 36 -5.29 -10.30 2.74
C VAL A 36 -4.14 -10.28 1.73
N ILE A 37 -3.54 -9.10 1.54
CA ILE A 37 -2.52 -8.85 0.54
C ILE A 37 -1.24 -8.45 1.26
N TRP A 38 -0.16 -9.18 1.02
CA TRP A 38 1.17 -8.82 1.50
C TRP A 38 2.10 -8.55 0.32
N ARG A 39 2.80 -7.42 0.37
CA ARG A 39 3.84 -7.05 -0.59
C ARG A 39 5.07 -6.53 0.14
N SER A 40 6.24 -7.07 -0.23
CA SER A 40 7.53 -6.59 0.24
C SER A 40 8.11 -5.62 -0.78
N LEU A 41 8.55 -4.47 -0.31
CA LEU A 41 9.13 -3.39 -1.10
C LEU A 41 10.65 -3.31 -0.95
N ARG A 42 11.28 -4.33 -0.33
CA ARG A 42 12.69 -4.36 0.06
C ARG A 42 13.68 -4.04 -1.07
N ASN A 43 13.34 -4.38 -2.31
CA ASN A 43 14.19 -4.16 -3.49
C ASN A 43 13.79 -2.91 -4.29
N ALA A 44 12.98 -2.03 -3.71
CA ALA A 44 12.40 -0.87 -4.38
C ALA A 44 11.78 -1.21 -5.76
N PRO A 45 10.85 -2.18 -5.83
CA PRO A 45 10.17 -2.47 -7.08
C PRO A 45 9.44 -1.22 -7.59
N PRO A 46 9.31 -1.02 -8.91
CA PRO A 46 8.52 0.09 -9.46
C PRO A 46 7.11 0.08 -8.88
N LEU A 47 6.66 1.23 -8.37
CA LEU A 47 5.33 1.35 -7.75
C LEU A 47 4.20 0.90 -8.68
N GLU A 48 4.34 1.19 -9.97
CA GLU A 48 3.38 0.79 -10.98
C GLU A 48 3.22 -0.74 -11.08
N GLU A 49 4.32 -1.49 -10.98
CA GLU A 49 4.30 -2.96 -10.97
C GLU A 49 3.58 -3.48 -9.72
N VAL A 50 3.92 -2.92 -8.55
CA VAL A 50 3.29 -3.28 -7.27
C VAL A 50 1.77 -3.05 -7.34
N LEU A 51 1.33 -1.88 -7.83
CA LEU A 51 -0.09 -1.57 -7.95
C LEU A 51 -0.79 -2.49 -8.96
N THR A 52 -0.16 -2.76 -10.09
CA THR A 52 -0.71 -3.70 -11.09
C THR A 52 -0.89 -5.09 -10.51
N GLU A 53 0.08 -5.62 -9.77
CA GLU A 53 -0.05 -6.94 -9.13
C GLU A 53 -1.17 -6.99 -8.10
N ILE A 54 -1.31 -5.95 -7.28
CA ILE A 54 -2.38 -5.86 -6.27
C ILE A 54 -3.75 -5.81 -6.96
N LEU A 55 -3.88 -4.99 -7.99
CA LEU A 55 -5.11 -4.87 -8.78
C LEU A 55 -5.47 -6.18 -9.49
N GLN A 56 -4.49 -6.88 -10.08
CA GLN A 56 -4.72 -8.19 -10.71
C GLN A 56 -5.29 -9.21 -9.72
N PHE A 57 -4.82 -9.16 -8.48
CA PHE A 57 -5.31 -10.02 -7.40
C PHE A 57 -6.75 -9.66 -6.98
N LEU A 58 -7.05 -8.36 -6.82
CA LEU A 58 -8.38 -7.89 -6.37
C LEU A 58 -9.46 -8.00 -7.45
N SER A 59 -9.13 -7.69 -8.70
CA SER A 59 -10.09 -7.58 -9.82
C SER A 59 -10.23 -8.87 -10.62
N ASN A 60 -9.68 -9.99 -10.13
CA ASN A 60 -9.69 -11.30 -10.82
C ASN A 60 -9.27 -11.19 -12.30
N ARG A 61 -8.28 -10.33 -12.59
CA ARG A 61 -7.74 -10.01 -13.93
C ARG A 61 -8.69 -9.36 -14.96
N GLN A 62 -9.77 -8.70 -14.55
CA GLN A 62 -10.60 -7.92 -15.48
C GLN A 62 -9.93 -6.58 -15.88
N ASP A 63 -9.97 -6.25 -17.19
CA ASP A 63 -9.70 -4.96 -17.88
C ASP A 63 -8.74 -3.95 -17.22
N LEU A 64 -7.57 -4.41 -16.76
CA LEU A 64 -6.50 -3.50 -16.31
C LEU A 64 -5.82 -2.75 -17.46
N ASP A 65 -6.01 -3.19 -18.71
CA ASP A 65 -5.44 -2.56 -19.91
C ASP A 65 -5.96 -1.12 -20.15
N LEU A 66 -7.07 -0.75 -19.49
CA LEU A 66 -7.63 0.60 -19.51
C LEU A 66 -6.92 1.55 -18.52
N LEU A 67 -6.26 1.01 -17.49
CA LEU A 67 -5.55 1.79 -16.47
C LEU A 67 -4.12 2.10 -16.92
N LYS A 68 -4.00 3.03 -17.87
CA LYS A 68 -2.71 3.41 -18.48
C LYS A 68 -1.84 4.33 -17.63
N THR A 69 -2.42 4.96 -16.62
CA THR A 69 -1.70 5.92 -15.77
C THR A 69 -1.63 5.42 -14.33
N LEU A 70 -0.56 5.82 -13.64
CA LEU A 70 -0.34 5.50 -12.23
C LEU A 70 -1.49 6.02 -11.35
N GLU A 71 -1.98 7.23 -11.62
CA GLU A 71 -3.12 7.85 -10.92
C GLU A 71 -4.42 7.05 -11.12
N ALA A 72 -4.67 6.55 -12.32
CA ALA A 72 -5.83 5.70 -12.59
C ALA A 72 -5.74 4.38 -11.82
N LYS A 73 -4.56 3.77 -11.75
CA LYS A 73 -4.31 2.56 -10.95
C LYS A 73 -4.53 2.82 -9.46
N VAL A 74 -4.06 3.94 -8.93
CA VAL A 74 -4.28 4.35 -7.54
C VAL A 74 -5.77 4.53 -7.25
N THR A 75 -6.48 5.29 -8.09
CA THR A 75 -7.90 5.55 -7.92
C THR A 75 -8.72 4.25 -7.96
N HIS A 76 -8.41 3.37 -8.90
CA HIS A 76 -9.06 2.07 -9.00
C HIS A 76 -8.74 1.18 -7.79
N LEU A 77 -7.50 1.19 -7.29
CA LEU A 77 -7.14 0.43 -6.10
C LEU A 77 -7.94 0.91 -4.89
N LEU A 78 -8.03 2.23 -4.68
CA LEU A 78 -8.84 2.80 -3.60
C LEU A 78 -10.32 2.43 -3.73
N HIS A 79 -10.85 2.39 -4.95
CA HIS A 79 -12.20 1.92 -5.21
C HIS A 79 -12.37 0.45 -4.76
N GLU A 80 -11.48 -0.46 -5.18
CA GLU A 80 -11.56 -1.88 -4.80
C GLU A 80 -11.41 -2.08 -3.27
N LEU A 81 -10.49 -1.33 -2.63
CA LEU A 81 -10.30 -1.35 -1.18
C LEU A 81 -11.50 -0.77 -0.42
N GLY A 82 -12.28 0.12 -1.04
CA GLY A 82 -13.49 0.70 -0.46
C GLY A 82 -14.75 -0.16 -0.65
N GLN A 83 -14.78 -1.04 -1.64
CA GLN A 83 -15.91 -1.94 -1.89
C GLN A 83 -15.88 -3.21 -1.02
N ARG A 84 -14.69 -3.61 -0.55
CA ARG A 84 -14.46 -4.90 0.11
C ARG A 84 -13.62 -4.74 1.36
N ARG A 85 -13.78 -5.66 2.31
CA ARG A 85 -12.94 -5.67 3.52
C ARG A 85 -11.56 -6.23 3.19
N CYS A 86 -10.62 -5.34 2.89
CA CYS A 86 -9.26 -5.70 2.50
C CYS A 86 -8.25 -5.36 3.60
N LEU A 87 -7.28 -6.25 3.81
CA LEU A 87 -6.10 -6.00 4.64
C LEU A 87 -4.86 -5.97 3.73
N LEU A 88 -4.31 -4.77 3.51
CA LEU A 88 -3.11 -4.56 2.71
C LEU A 88 -1.90 -4.31 3.61
N LEU A 89 -0.90 -5.19 3.55
CA LEU A 89 0.37 -5.07 4.25
C LEU A 89 1.47 -4.74 3.25
N LEU A 90 2.06 -3.56 3.39
CA LEU A 90 3.25 -3.13 2.67
C LEU A 90 4.45 -3.18 3.63
N ASP A 91 5.39 -4.07 3.38
CA ASP A 91 6.62 -4.23 4.18
C ASP A 91 7.79 -3.52 3.49
N ASN A 92 8.70 -2.93 4.27
CA ASN A 92 9.85 -2.17 3.78
C ASN A 92 9.49 -0.94 2.89
N VAL A 93 8.45 -0.19 3.24
CA VAL A 93 8.02 1.03 2.51
C VAL A 93 9.16 2.07 2.42
N GLU A 94 10.07 2.10 3.39
CA GLU A 94 11.26 2.96 3.37
C GLU A 94 12.12 2.79 2.11
N SER A 95 12.16 1.59 1.53
CA SER A 95 12.97 1.29 0.33
C SER A 95 12.50 2.06 -0.90
N ILE A 96 11.20 2.37 -1.00
CA ILE A 96 10.64 3.17 -2.10
C ILE A 96 10.51 4.65 -1.75
N LEU A 97 10.59 5.02 -0.47
CA LEU A 97 10.61 6.43 -0.04
C LEU A 97 12.03 7.02 -0.12
N GLN A 98 13.06 6.23 0.19
CA GLN A 98 14.46 6.67 0.18
C GLN A 98 15.07 6.75 -1.23
N SER A 99 14.51 6.06 -2.22
CA SER A 99 14.91 6.17 -3.62
C SER A 99 14.58 7.54 -4.23
N GLY A 100 13.70 8.33 -3.60
CA GLY A 100 13.44 9.72 -3.95
C GLY A 100 14.38 10.75 -3.31
N VAL A 101 15.19 10.36 -2.31
CA VAL A 101 16.00 11.30 -1.48
C VAL A 101 17.48 11.36 -1.90
N HIS A 102 17.98 10.37 -2.64
CA HIS A 102 19.42 10.28 -2.96
C HIS A 102 19.85 10.89 -4.31
N ALA A 103 18.97 11.63 -4.99
CA ALA A 103 19.36 12.50 -6.09
C ALA A 103 18.57 13.80 -5.93
N GLY A 104 19.26 14.95 -5.88
CA GLY A 104 18.69 16.29 -5.66
C GLY A 104 17.77 16.78 -6.79
N GLY A 105 16.67 16.06 -7.00
CA GLY A 105 15.64 16.33 -7.98
C GLY A 105 14.63 15.20 -7.89
N TYR A 106 13.40 15.52 -7.51
CA TYR A 106 12.27 14.60 -7.53
C TYR A 106 12.24 13.89 -8.90
N ALA A 107 12.53 12.59 -8.93
CA ALA A 107 12.34 11.81 -10.15
C ALA A 107 10.83 11.72 -10.41
N SER A 108 10.39 12.12 -11.59
CA SER A 108 8.99 12.12 -12.01
C SER A 108 8.39 10.71 -11.83
N GLY A 109 7.54 10.54 -10.83
CA GLY A 109 6.96 9.26 -10.41
C GLY A 109 6.78 9.11 -8.89
N TYR A 110 7.53 9.87 -8.08
CA TYR A 110 7.46 9.80 -6.61
C TYR A 110 6.47 10.77 -5.96
N GLU A 111 6.11 11.88 -6.63
CA GLU A 111 4.98 12.73 -6.21
C GLU A 111 3.67 11.91 -6.12
N THR A 112 3.54 10.89 -6.96
CA THR A 112 2.39 10.00 -6.98
C THR A 112 2.37 9.02 -5.80
N MET A 113 3.53 8.68 -5.22
CA MET A 113 3.58 7.83 -4.01
C MET A 113 3.25 8.64 -2.75
N ASP A 114 3.78 9.85 -2.64
CA ASP A 114 3.37 10.77 -1.58
C ASP A 114 1.87 11.06 -1.69
N ASN A 115 1.35 11.26 -2.90
CA ASN A 115 -0.09 11.33 -3.12
C ASN A 115 -0.81 10.02 -2.82
N PHE A 116 -0.24 8.84 -3.07
CA PHE A 116 -0.85 7.55 -2.74
C PHE A 116 -0.96 7.37 -1.22
N ILE A 117 0.14 7.53 -0.49
CA ILE A 117 0.18 7.45 0.97
C ILE A 117 -0.67 8.56 1.59
N SER A 118 -0.61 9.77 1.05
CA SER A 118 -1.43 10.91 1.49
C SER A 118 -2.91 10.67 1.21
N THR A 119 -3.30 10.15 0.04
CA THR A 119 -4.69 9.84 -0.32
C THR A 119 -5.23 8.70 0.53
N ILE A 120 -4.41 7.67 0.81
CA ILE A 120 -4.78 6.64 1.77
C ILE A 120 -4.90 7.27 3.16
N GLY A 121 -3.92 8.08 3.59
CA GLY A 121 -3.84 8.68 4.92
C GLY A 121 -4.86 9.80 5.21
N THR A 122 -5.37 10.51 4.21
CA THR A 122 -6.45 11.52 4.38
C THR A 122 -7.83 10.89 4.41
N ASN A 123 -7.98 9.68 3.85
CA ASN A 123 -9.19 8.87 3.94
C ASN A 123 -9.14 7.84 5.09
N CYS A 124 -8.11 7.90 5.94
CA CYS A 124 -7.86 6.96 7.03
C CYS A 124 -7.39 7.68 8.29
N SER A 125 -7.92 7.33 9.47
CA SER A 125 -7.34 7.80 10.73
C SER A 125 -5.93 7.23 10.94
N ILE A 126 -4.88 8.03 10.70
CA ILE A 126 -3.48 7.64 10.97
C ILE A 126 -3.32 7.51 12.49
N THR A 127 -3.13 6.30 12.97
CA THR A 127 -2.79 6.06 14.38
C THR A 127 -1.33 5.62 14.44
N SER A 128 -0.44 6.55 14.82
CA SER A 128 0.93 6.21 15.20
C SER A 128 0.92 5.67 16.63
N CYS A 129 1.36 4.44 16.84
CA CYS A 129 1.65 3.98 18.20
C CYS A 129 2.93 4.68 18.70
N PRO A 130 2.89 5.32 19.88
CA PRO A 130 4.04 6.00 20.48
C PRO A 130 5.17 5.05 20.88
#